data_AF-A0A285GPW5-F1
#
_entry.id   AF-A0A285GPW5-F1
#
_cell.length_a   1.000
_cell.length_b   1.000
_cell.length_c   1.000
_cell.angle_alpha   90.00
_cell.angle_beta   90.00
_cell.angle_gamma   90.00
#
_symmetry.space_group_name_H-M   'P 1'
#
loop_
_entity.id
_entity.type
_entity.pdbx_description
1 polymer ?
#
loop_
_entity_poly.entity_id
_entity_poly.type
_entity_poly.pdbx_seq_one_letter_code
_entity_poly.pdbx_strand_id
1 'polypeptide(L)'
;MKVRNSFINFMLIFIFVATAALPAFAATKIDDISSSHWAYKSVKELVEKGYMSLYEGNEFKGENKVSRYELAKVIAKILNNIEQGQVVPEKGDVLTLKNLASEFRSELVEVISQNEDLKDEVNKLDKEQKVLKEDVVNTNYRINQLQQEVVKLLKSLKEEAERTKKLENKLSSLEQDNQVLKERLAKLEEGSGTQQEIDKLKKNIYWLTGGLIISLLLSVSN
;
A
#
# COMPACT_ATOMS: atom_id res chain seq x y z
N MET A 1 32.18 85.71 -43.50
CA MET A 1 31.83 84.66 -42.52
C MET A 1 30.61 83.80 -42.90
N LYS A 2 29.81 84.13 -43.95
CA LYS A 2 28.60 83.38 -44.34
C LYS A 2 28.84 82.01 -45.00
N VAL A 3 29.92 81.84 -45.76
CA VAL A 3 30.16 80.60 -46.53
C VAL A 3 30.58 79.43 -45.63
N ARG A 4 31.34 79.70 -44.56
CA ARG A 4 31.82 78.68 -43.61
C ARG A 4 30.67 78.04 -42.82
N ASN A 5 29.66 78.81 -42.43
CA ASN A 5 28.50 78.28 -41.70
C ASN A 5 27.54 77.51 -42.63
N SER A 6 27.45 77.90 -43.91
CA SER A 6 26.62 77.19 -44.89
C SER A 6 27.21 75.82 -45.27
N PHE A 7 28.54 75.72 -45.33
CA PHE A 7 29.23 74.44 -45.60
C PHE A 7 29.12 73.47 -44.42
N ILE A 8 29.22 73.98 -43.18
CA ILE A 8 29.04 73.18 -41.96
C ILE A 8 27.59 72.66 -41.85
N ASN A 9 26.59 73.48 -42.17
CA ASN A 9 25.20 73.03 -42.18
C ASN A 9 24.92 71.97 -43.26
N PHE A 10 25.52 72.08 -44.45
CA PHE A 10 25.37 71.07 -45.50
C PHE A 10 26.04 69.74 -45.12
N MET A 11 27.19 69.82 -44.46
CA MET A 11 27.91 68.65 -43.95
C MET A 11 27.16 67.95 -42.80
N LEU A 12 26.51 68.72 -41.92
CA LEU A 12 25.66 68.16 -40.86
C LEU A 12 24.40 67.47 -41.40
N ILE A 13 23.75 68.02 -42.43
CA ILE A 13 22.59 67.38 -43.07
C ILE A 13 23.01 66.10 -43.79
N PHE A 14 24.19 66.09 -44.44
CA PHE A 14 24.70 64.90 -45.11
C PHE A 14 25.02 63.76 -44.13
N ILE A 15 25.56 64.09 -42.94
CA ILE A 15 25.81 63.11 -41.87
C ILE A 15 24.49 62.59 -41.29
N PHE A 16 23.48 63.44 -41.10
CA PHE A 16 22.18 63.05 -40.56
C PHE A 16 21.38 62.14 -41.50
N VAL A 17 21.46 62.38 -42.82
CA VAL A 17 20.82 61.52 -43.84
C VAL A 17 21.57 60.19 -44.01
N ALA A 18 22.91 60.19 -43.87
CA ALA A 18 23.71 58.96 -43.93
C ALA A 18 23.45 58.00 -42.75
N THR A 19 22.93 58.49 -41.62
CA THR A 19 22.60 57.67 -40.44
C THR A 19 21.19 57.09 -40.43
N ALA A 20 20.32 57.43 -41.39
CA ALA A 20 18.89 57.14 -41.30
C ALA A 20 18.41 55.81 -41.93
N ALA A 21 19.27 55.00 -42.55
CA ALA A 21 18.84 53.72 -43.12
C ALA A 21 19.97 52.70 -43.26
N LEU A 22 20.58 52.30 -42.15
CA LEU A 22 21.12 50.95 -42.09
C LEU A 22 19.99 50.05 -41.57
N PRO A 23 19.48 49.07 -42.34
CA PRO A 23 18.68 48.03 -41.74
C PRO A 23 19.56 47.38 -40.68
N ALA A 24 19.24 47.61 -39.41
CA ALA A 24 19.83 46.88 -38.32
C ALA A 24 19.38 45.42 -38.53
N PHE A 25 20.24 44.60 -39.13
CA PHE A 25 20.13 43.16 -39.04
C PHE A 25 20.32 42.83 -37.56
N ALA A 26 19.21 42.83 -36.82
CA ALA A 26 19.19 42.34 -35.46
C ALA A 26 19.58 40.88 -35.54
N ALA A 27 20.82 40.57 -35.16
CA ALA A 27 21.28 39.20 -35.08
C ALA A 27 20.35 38.47 -34.11
N THR A 28 19.64 37.45 -34.61
CA THR A 28 18.76 36.62 -33.78
C THR A 28 19.62 35.94 -32.72
N LYS A 29 19.54 36.47 -31.50
CA LYS A 29 20.21 35.94 -30.32
C LYS A 29 19.26 34.96 -29.64
N ILE A 30 19.75 33.76 -29.38
CA ILE A 30 19.03 32.73 -28.62
C ILE A 30 19.73 32.64 -27.28
N ASP A 31 19.03 33.02 -26.21
CA ASP A 31 19.66 33.28 -24.91
C ASP A 31 19.93 32.01 -24.10
N ASP A 32 19.19 30.92 -24.35
CA ASP A 32 19.26 29.66 -23.62
C ASP A 32 20.05 28.55 -24.34
N ILE A 33 20.58 28.82 -25.54
CA ILE A 33 21.42 27.89 -26.28
C ILE A 33 22.82 28.49 -26.47
N SER A 34 23.86 27.79 -25.98
CA SER A 34 25.24 28.17 -26.26
C SER A 34 25.52 28.17 -27.77
N SER A 35 26.28 29.16 -28.25
CA SER A 35 26.73 29.23 -29.65
C SER A 35 27.50 27.99 -30.14
N SER A 36 28.08 27.20 -29.22
CA SER A 36 28.77 25.94 -29.52
C SER A 36 27.86 24.70 -29.51
N HIS A 37 26.57 24.84 -29.16
CA HIS A 37 25.62 23.73 -29.09
C HIS A 37 25.26 23.26 -30.50
N TRP A 38 25.16 21.93 -30.71
CA TRP A 38 24.92 21.32 -32.02
C TRP A 38 23.66 21.87 -32.71
N ALA A 39 22.62 22.20 -31.94
CA ALA A 39 21.36 22.71 -32.45
C ALA A 39 21.35 24.22 -32.73
N TYR A 40 22.33 24.99 -32.22
CA TYR A 40 22.27 26.46 -32.24
C TYR A 40 22.12 27.00 -33.67
N LYS A 41 22.95 26.50 -34.60
CA LYS A 41 22.91 26.94 -36.00
C LYS A 41 21.56 26.64 -36.65
N SER A 42 21.06 25.42 -36.47
CA SER A 42 19.79 24.97 -37.05
C SER A 42 18.61 25.76 -36.49
N VAL A 43 18.55 25.95 -35.18
CA VAL A 43 17.49 26.72 -34.51
C VAL A 43 17.52 28.17 -34.98
N LYS A 44 18.71 28.80 -34.98
CA LYS A 44 18.88 30.18 -35.44
C LYS A 44 18.37 30.35 -36.87
N GLU A 45 18.74 29.43 -37.77
CA GLU A 45 18.29 29.46 -39.16
C GLU A 45 16.77 29.31 -39.28
N LEU A 46 16.14 28.42 -38.50
CA LEU A 46 14.69 28.25 -38.49
C LEU A 46 13.95 29.49 -37.98
N VAL A 47 14.50 30.19 -36.99
CA VAL A 47 13.93 31.44 -36.46
C VAL A 47 14.13 32.59 -37.44
N GLU A 48 15.31 32.73 -38.04
CA GLU A 48 15.60 33.76 -39.06
C GLU A 48 14.74 33.60 -40.32
N LYS A 49 14.46 32.36 -40.72
CA LYS A 49 13.52 32.04 -41.82
C LYS A 49 12.06 32.14 -41.40
N GLY A 50 11.78 32.43 -40.14
CA GLY A 50 10.43 32.61 -39.59
C GLY A 50 9.62 31.31 -39.51
N TYR A 51 10.24 30.13 -39.60
CA TYR A 51 9.55 28.85 -39.43
C TYR A 51 9.21 28.56 -37.97
N MET A 52 10.02 29.10 -37.05
CA MET A 52 9.81 28.99 -35.61
C MET A 52 9.95 30.36 -34.96
N SER A 53 9.34 30.52 -33.78
CA SER A 53 9.44 31.73 -32.97
C SER A 53 10.09 31.39 -31.63
N LEU A 54 10.87 32.31 -31.09
CA LEU A 54 11.38 32.21 -29.73
C LEU A 54 10.28 32.56 -28.73
N TYR A 55 10.37 32.01 -27.53
CA TYR A 55 9.52 32.37 -26.40
C TYR A 55 9.86 33.79 -25.91
N GLU A 56 9.00 34.32 -25.04
CA GLU A 56 9.29 35.56 -24.32
C GLU A 56 10.66 35.46 -23.64
N GLY A 57 11.51 36.47 -23.83
CA GLY A 57 12.88 36.47 -23.33
C GLY A 57 13.94 35.92 -24.31
N ASN A 58 13.63 35.74 -25.60
CA ASN A 58 14.56 35.23 -26.63
C ASN A 58 15.08 33.80 -26.37
N GLU A 59 14.28 32.98 -25.69
CA GLU A 59 14.62 31.59 -25.38
C GLU A 59 13.97 30.63 -26.38
N PHE A 60 14.67 29.55 -26.73
CA PHE A 60 14.14 28.46 -27.56
C PHE A 60 13.43 27.38 -26.74
N LYS A 61 13.88 27.14 -25.52
CA LYS A 61 13.42 26.12 -24.57
C LYS A 61 13.48 24.70 -25.13
N GLY A 62 14.66 24.30 -25.60
CA GLY A 62 14.86 23.02 -26.30
C GLY A 62 14.53 21.76 -25.49
N GLU A 63 14.54 21.85 -24.16
CA GLU A 63 14.16 20.76 -23.25
C GLU A 63 12.63 20.62 -23.07
N ASN A 64 11.84 21.60 -23.51
CA ASN A 64 10.40 21.54 -23.42
C ASN A 64 9.82 20.59 -24.47
N LYS A 65 8.78 19.85 -24.08
CA LYS A 65 8.04 18.97 -24.98
C LYS A 65 7.26 19.81 -26.00
N VAL A 66 7.43 19.50 -27.29
CA VAL A 66 6.63 20.05 -28.39
C VAL A 66 5.44 19.14 -28.66
N SER A 67 4.24 19.71 -28.84
CA SER A 67 3.08 18.93 -29.24
C SER A 67 3.16 18.52 -30.71
N ARG A 68 2.56 17.38 -31.04
CA ARG A 68 2.45 16.89 -32.43
C ARG A 68 1.81 17.94 -33.36
N TYR A 69 0.86 18.73 -32.83
CA TYR A 69 0.19 19.82 -33.54
C TYR A 69 1.12 21.00 -33.86
N GLU A 70 1.97 21.39 -32.91
CA GLU A 70 2.95 22.46 -33.11
C GLU A 70 3.99 22.06 -34.15
N LEU A 71 4.52 20.84 -34.06
CA LEU A 71 5.44 20.30 -35.06
C LEU A 71 4.81 20.26 -36.45
N ALA A 72 3.56 19.76 -36.57
CA ALA A 72 2.84 19.69 -37.84
C ALA A 72 2.63 21.08 -38.46
N LYS A 73 2.35 22.11 -37.66
CA LYS A 73 2.20 23.50 -38.12
C LYS A 73 3.50 24.06 -38.70
N VAL A 74 4.64 23.80 -38.04
CA VAL A 74 5.96 24.23 -38.53
C VAL A 74 6.27 23.55 -39.87
N ILE A 75 6.05 22.23 -39.95
CA ILE A 75 6.27 21.46 -41.19
C ILE A 75 5.37 21.96 -42.33
N ALA A 76 4.08 22.18 -42.06
CA ALA A 76 3.14 22.68 -43.06
C ALA A 76 3.57 24.07 -43.60
N LYS A 77 4.10 24.94 -42.74
CA LYS A 77 4.62 26.24 -43.14
C LYS A 77 5.84 26.13 -44.06
N ILE A 78 6.76 25.20 -43.76
CA ILE A 78 7.92 24.92 -44.59
C ILE A 78 7.49 24.41 -45.97
N LEU A 79 6.58 23.43 -46.01
CA LEU A 79 6.07 22.85 -47.26
C LEU A 79 5.36 23.88 -48.14
N ASN A 80 4.53 24.75 -47.55
CA ASN A 80 3.84 25.80 -48.31
C ASN A 80 4.83 26.83 -48.91
N ASN A 81 5.90 27.19 -48.19
CA ASN A 81 6.93 28.10 -48.72
C ASN A 81 7.73 27.46 -49.87
N ILE A 82 7.90 26.13 -49.85
CA ILE A 82 8.48 25.37 -50.96
C ILE A 82 7.53 25.38 -52.18
N GLU A 83 6.23 25.10 -51.98
CA GLU A 83 5.23 25.11 -53.05
C GLU A 83 5.09 26.49 -53.73
N GLN A 84 5.27 27.56 -52.97
CA GLN A 84 5.26 28.95 -53.48
C GLN A 84 6.59 29.38 -54.13
N GLY A 85 7.58 28.49 -54.23
CA GLY A 85 8.87 28.77 -54.87
C GLY A 85 9.79 29.74 -54.10
N GLN A 86 9.47 30.05 -52.83
CA GLN A 86 10.31 30.92 -51.98
C GLN A 86 11.58 30.21 -51.50
N VAL A 87 11.55 28.87 -51.50
CA VAL A 87 12.69 28.00 -51.26
C VAL A 87 12.74 27.00 -52.40
N VAL A 88 13.91 26.83 -53.02
CA VAL A 88 14.16 25.79 -54.03
C VAL A 88 14.84 24.63 -53.31
N PRO A 89 14.09 23.66 -52.75
CA PRO A 89 14.70 22.47 -52.20
C PRO A 89 15.31 21.63 -53.31
N GLU A 90 16.39 20.94 -53.00
CA GLU A 90 16.88 19.89 -53.88
C GLU A 90 15.77 18.82 -53.97
N LYS A 91 15.50 18.26 -55.16
CA LYS A 91 14.38 17.30 -55.35
C LYS A 91 14.43 16.12 -54.36
N GLY A 92 15.63 15.75 -53.90
CA GLY A 92 15.84 14.72 -52.88
C GLY A 92 15.34 15.11 -51.48
N ASP A 93 15.45 16.38 -51.09
CA ASP A 93 15.03 16.85 -49.77
C ASP A 93 13.51 16.79 -49.60
N VAL A 94 12.76 17.18 -50.64
CA VAL A 94 11.28 17.11 -50.64
C VAL A 94 10.81 15.67 -50.51
N LEU A 95 11.48 14.73 -51.20
CA LEU A 95 11.15 13.32 -51.14
C LEU A 95 11.44 12.73 -49.74
N THR A 96 12.57 13.12 -49.15
CA THR A 96 12.97 12.72 -47.79
C THR A 96 11.98 13.24 -46.75
N LEU A 97 11.59 14.51 -46.83
CA LEU A 97 10.60 15.11 -45.94
C LEU A 97 9.22 14.45 -46.08
N LYS A 98 8.81 14.11 -47.30
CA LYS A 98 7.56 13.39 -47.55
C LYS A 98 7.56 12.00 -46.92
N ASN A 99 8.66 11.26 -47.06
CA ASN A 99 8.81 9.93 -46.47
C ASN A 99 8.78 10.01 -44.93
N LEU A 100 9.57 10.93 -44.37
CA LEU A 100 9.63 11.18 -42.93
C LEU A 100 8.25 11.57 -42.37
N ALA A 101 7.52 12.45 -43.06
CA ALA A 101 6.16 12.83 -42.66
C ALA A 101 5.17 11.63 -42.72
N SER A 102 5.37 10.70 -43.65
CA SER A 102 4.57 9.47 -43.74
C SER A 102 4.88 8.51 -42.61
N GLU A 103 6.16 8.32 -42.30
CA GLU A 103 6.63 7.47 -41.19
C GLU A 103 6.15 8.03 -39.84
N PHE A 104 6.35 9.32 -39.60
CA PHE A 104 5.81 9.97 -38.39
C PHE A 104 4.31 9.78 -38.28
N ARG A 105 3.52 10.00 -39.35
CA ARG A 105 2.07 9.78 -39.29
C ARG A 105 1.72 8.36 -38.81
N SER A 106 2.42 7.35 -39.30
CA SER A 106 2.22 5.96 -38.89
C SER A 106 2.53 5.77 -37.40
N GLU A 107 3.68 6.27 -36.93
CA GLU A 107 4.05 6.21 -35.51
C GLU A 107 3.07 7.00 -34.63
N LEU A 108 2.52 8.12 -35.12
CA LEU A 108 1.53 8.90 -34.38
C LEU A 108 0.27 8.09 -34.14
N VAL A 109 -0.21 7.37 -35.16
CA VAL A 109 -1.39 6.49 -35.08
C VAL A 109 -1.14 5.34 -34.11
N GLU A 110 0.03 4.69 -34.21
CA GLU A 110 0.41 3.59 -33.31
C GLU A 110 0.43 4.04 -31.84
N VAL A 111 1.08 5.17 -31.54
CA VAL A 111 1.12 5.71 -30.17
C VAL A 111 -0.26 6.14 -29.67
N ILE A 112 -1.16 6.59 -30.55
CA ILE A 112 -2.54 6.89 -30.15
C ILE A 112 -3.26 5.59 -29.75
N SER A 113 -3.12 4.53 -30.55
CA SER A 113 -3.67 3.21 -30.22
C SER A 113 -3.14 2.70 -28.88
N GLN A 114 -1.84 2.74 -28.66
CA GLN A 114 -1.23 2.32 -27.41
C GLN A 114 -1.71 3.15 -26.20
N ASN A 115 -1.97 4.45 -26.37
CA ASN A 115 -2.55 5.27 -25.31
C ASN A 115 -4.01 4.93 -25.01
N GLU A 116 -4.80 4.54 -26.03
CA GLU A 116 -6.16 4.04 -25.82
C GLU A 116 -6.14 2.70 -25.06
N ASP A 117 -5.27 1.77 -25.45
CA ASP A 117 -5.11 0.48 -24.77
C ASP A 117 -4.67 0.67 -23.30
N LEU A 118 -3.69 1.54 -23.06
CA LEU A 118 -3.24 1.89 -21.70
C LEU A 118 -4.36 2.51 -20.86
N LYS A 119 -5.18 3.38 -21.47
CA LYS A 119 -6.33 3.99 -20.78
C LYS A 119 -7.35 2.92 -20.37
N ASP A 120 -7.60 1.95 -21.23
CA ASP A 120 -8.50 0.83 -20.93
C ASP A 120 -7.95 -0.09 -19.85
N GLU A 121 -6.64 -0.37 -19.86
CA GLU A 121 -5.97 -1.10 -18.79
C GLU A 121 -6.05 -0.36 -17.45
N VAL A 122 -5.82 0.96 -17.43
CA VAL A 122 -5.98 1.79 -16.22
C VAL A 122 -7.43 1.75 -15.71
N ASN A 123 -8.43 1.84 -16.59
CA ASN A 123 -9.84 1.73 -16.21
C ASN A 123 -10.19 0.35 -15.64
N LYS A 124 -9.58 -0.71 -16.17
CA LYS A 124 -9.74 -2.07 -15.64
C LYS A 124 -9.12 -2.20 -14.25
N LEU A 125 -7.89 -1.70 -14.08
CA LEU A 125 -7.19 -1.69 -12.79
C LEU A 125 -7.96 -0.89 -11.73
N ASP A 126 -8.58 0.23 -12.08
CA ASP A 126 -9.42 1.01 -11.15
C ASP A 126 -10.62 0.19 -10.63
N LYS A 127 -11.29 -0.54 -11.53
CA LYS A 127 -12.39 -1.45 -11.16
C LYS A 127 -11.91 -2.57 -10.24
N GLU A 128 -10.81 -3.23 -10.57
CA GLU A 128 -10.21 -4.28 -9.74
C GLU A 128 -9.80 -3.74 -8.37
N GLN A 129 -9.20 -2.55 -8.32
CA GLN A 129 -8.84 -1.89 -7.07
C GLN A 129 -10.08 -1.59 -6.20
N LYS A 130 -11.20 -1.19 -6.82
CA LYS A 130 -12.45 -0.94 -6.10
C LYS A 130 -13.01 -2.22 -5.48
N VAL A 131 -13.01 -3.33 -6.22
CA VAL A 131 -13.43 -4.65 -5.70
C VAL A 131 -12.53 -5.08 -4.54
N LEU A 132 -11.20 -4.96 -4.71
CA LEU A 132 -10.24 -5.26 -3.64
C LEU A 132 -10.47 -4.42 -2.37
N LYS A 133 -10.81 -3.13 -2.51
CA LYS A 133 -11.15 -2.28 -1.35
C LYS A 133 -12.39 -2.78 -0.62
N GLU A 134 -13.42 -3.20 -1.35
CA GLU A 134 -14.64 -3.76 -0.76
C GLU A 134 -14.34 -5.07 -0.01
N ASP A 135 -13.56 -5.97 -0.61
CA ASP A 135 -13.13 -7.22 0.01
C ASP A 135 -12.32 -7.00 1.29
N VAL A 136 -11.44 -5.98 1.30
CA VAL A 136 -10.67 -5.60 2.49
C VAL A 136 -11.60 -5.10 3.61
N VAL A 137 -12.60 -4.28 3.29
CA VAL A 137 -13.59 -3.80 4.27
C VAL A 137 -14.40 -4.97 4.84
N ASN A 138 -14.87 -5.86 3.99
CA ASN A 138 -15.62 -7.05 4.41
C ASN A 138 -14.76 -7.99 5.27
N THR A 139 -13.50 -8.18 4.90
CA THR A 139 -12.55 -8.99 5.68
C THR A 139 -12.26 -8.36 7.04
N ASN A 140 -12.07 -7.04 7.10
CA ASN A 140 -11.89 -6.32 8.37
C ASN A 140 -13.11 -6.47 9.28
N TYR A 141 -14.32 -6.41 8.72
CA TYR A 141 -15.54 -6.67 9.49
C TYR A 141 -15.54 -8.09 10.07
N ARG A 142 -15.23 -9.11 9.26
CA ARG A 142 -15.13 -10.51 9.72
C ARG A 142 -14.06 -10.70 10.79
N ILE A 143 -12.90 -10.06 10.64
CA ILE A 143 -11.82 -10.09 11.63
C ILE A 143 -12.30 -9.51 12.97
N ASN A 144 -12.97 -8.36 12.95
CA ASN A 144 -13.49 -7.73 14.17
C ASN A 144 -14.54 -8.62 14.86
N GLN A 145 -15.42 -9.27 14.10
CA GLN A 145 -16.39 -10.23 14.65
C GLN A 145 -15.69 -11.43 15.31
N LEU A 146 -14.71 -12.03 14.62
CA LEU A 146 -13.93 -13.13 15.16
C LEU A 146 -13.14 -12.73 16.41
N GLN A 147 -12.58 -11.53 16.44
CA GLN A 147 -11.92 -11.00 17.65
C GLN A 147 -12.88 -10.92 18.84
N GLN A 148 -14.12 -10.47 18.63
CA GLN A 148 -15.13 -10.45 19.69
C GLN A 148 -15.52 -11.85 20.15
N GLU A 149 -15.68 -12.81 19.23
CA GLU A 149 -15.96 -14.21 19.57
C GLU A 149 -14.82 -14.83 20.38
N VAL A 150 -13.57 -14.59 19.98
CA VAL A 150 -12.38 -15.04 20.74
C VAL A 150 -12.39 -14.47 22.15
N VAL A 151 -12.72 -13.19 22.34
CA VAL A 151 -12.82 -12.59 23.69
C VAL A 151 -13.92 -13.26 24.52
N LYS A 152 -15.08 -13.56 23.93
CA LYS A 152 -16.17 -14.27 24.61
C LYS A 152 -15.73 -15.68 25.02
N LEU A 153 -15.05 -16.40 24.13
CA LEU A 153 -14.52 -17.75 24.40
C LEU A 153 -13.45 -17.73 25.50
N LEU A 154 -12.57 -16.73 25.51
CA LEU A 154 -11.58 -16.57 26.59
C LEU A 154 -12.25 -16.35 27.94
N LYS A 155 -13.34 -15.58 27.96
CA LYS A 155 -14.13 -15.37 29.19
C LYS A 155 -14.77 -16.67 29.67
N SER A 156 -15.45 -17.42 28.80
CA SER A 156 -16.08 -18.69 29.18
C SER A 156 -15.05 -19.73 29.63
N LEU A 157 -13.90 -19.81 28.96
CA LEU A 157 -12.80 -20.70 29.35
C LEU A 157 -12.30 -20.37 30.76
N LYS A 158 -12.14 -19.08 31.09
CA LYS A 158 -11.73 -18.65 32.42
C LYS A 158 -12.75 -19.03 33.49
N GLU A 159 -14.03 -18.88 33.19
CA GLU A 159 -15.11 -19.27 34.10
C GLU A 159 -15.12 -20.80 34.35
N GLU A 160 -14.89 -21.61 33.32
CA GLU A 160 -14.76 -23.06 33.47
C GLU A 160 -13.51 -23.49 34.24
N ALA A 161 -12.38 -22.80 34.07
CA ALA A 161 -11.18 -23.05 34.86
C ALA A 161 -11.43 -22.82 36.36
N GLU A 162 -12.14 -21.74 36.72
CA GLU A 162 -12.53 -21.47 38.12
C GLU A 162 -13.53 -22.50 38.66
N ARG A 163 -14.45 -22.99 37.83
CA ARG A 163 -15.36 -24.09 38.22
C ARG A 163 -14.58 -25.37 38.49
N THR A 164 -13.63 -25.70 37.63
CA THR A 164 -12.75 -26.88 37.79
C THR A 164 -11.98 -26.80 39.10
N LYS A 165 -11.36 -25.65 39.39
CA LYS A 165 -10.66 -25.42 40.66
C LYS A 165 -11.57 -25.58 41.88
N LYS A 166 -12.82 -25.10 41.81
CA LYS A 166 -13.79 -25.31 42.91
C LYS A 166 -14.16 -26.78 43.08
N LEU A 167 -14.28 -27.53 42.00
CA LEU A 167 -14.55 -28.97 42.04
C LEU A 167 -13.35 -29.74 42.62
N GLU A 168 -12.13 -29.40 42.24
CA GLU A 168 -10.90 -29.98 42.80
C GLU A 168 -10.83 -29.78 44.32
N ASN A 169 -11.12 -28.56 44.80
CA ASN A 169 -11.15 -28.29 46.25
C ASN A 169 -12.21 -29.12 46.98
N LYS A 170 -13.40 -29.26 46.40
CA LYS A 170 -14.46 -30.11 46.97
C LYS A 170 -14.04 -31.58 46.99
N LEU A 171 -13.45 -32.08 45.90
CA LEU A 171 -12.96 -33.45 45.83
C LEU A 171 -11.92 -33.72 46.92
N SER A 172 -10.96 -32.81 47.09
CA SER A 172 -9.95 -32.88 48.16
C SER A 172 -10.59 -32.96 49.56
N SER A 173 -11.61 -32.13 49.84
CA SER A 173 -12.33 -32.21 51.12
C SER A 173 -13.08 -33.53 51.31
N LEU A 174 -13.73 -34.06 50.26
CA LEU A 174 -14.43 -35.34 50.34
C LEU A 174 -13.45 -36.52 50.50
N GLU A 175 -12.27 -36.45 49.87
CA GLU A 175 -11.22 -37.45 50.04
C GLU A 175 -10.72 -37.48 51.49
N GLN A 176 -10.53 -36.31 52.10
CA GLN A 176 -10.17 -36.19 53.51
C GLN A 176 -11.27 -36.75 54.43
N ASP A 177 -12.53 -36.38 54.21
CA ASP A 177 -13.67 -36.90 54.98
C ASP A 177 -13.76 -38.44 54.86
N ASN A 178 -13.56 -38.98 53.67
CA ASN A 178 -13.54 -40.43 53.44
C ASN A 178 -12.37 -41.11 54.16
N GLN A 179 -11.19 -40.50 54.25
CA GLN A 179 -10.07 -41.03 55.04
C GLN A 179 -10.44 -41.07 56.53
N VAL A 180 -10.99 -39.98 57.07
CA VAL A 180 -11.43 -39.92 58.47
C VAL A 180 -12.51 -40.96 58.77
N LEU A 181 -13.45 -41.16 57.86
CA LEU A 181 -14.49 -42.18 58.00
C LEU A 181 -13.89 -43.60 57.99
N LYS A 182 -12.91 -43.88 57.13
CA LYS A 182 -12.19 -45.17 57.13
C LYS A 182 -11.46 -45.41 58.46
N GLU A 183 -10.79 -44.40 59.00
CA GLU A 183 -10.13 -44.51 60.31
C GLU A 183 -11.13 -44.75 61.45
N ARG A 184 -12.28 -44.05 61.44
CA ARG A 184 -13.35 -44.26 62.42
C ARG A 184 -13.94 -45.66 62.32
N LEU A 185 -14.13 -46.18 61.09
CA LEU A 185 -14.61 -47.54 60.87
C LEU A 185 -13.62 -48.56 61.44
N ALA A 186 -12.32 -48.42 61.18
CA ALA A 186 -11.30 -49.31 61.71
C ALA A 186 -11.28 -49.33 63.26
N LYS A 187 -11.41 -48.17 63.90
CA LYS A 187 -11.51 -48.07 65.38
C LYS A 187 -12.77 -48.73 65.93
N LEU A 188 -13.90 -48.60 65.21
CA LEU A 188 -15.15 -49.26 65.61
C LEU A 188 -15.05 -50.78 65.45
N GLU A 189 -14.42 -51.27 64.39
CA GLU A 189 -14.17 -52.71 64.20
C GLU A 189 -13.25 -53.28 65.29
N GLU A 190 -12.23 -52.52 65.72
CA GLU A 190 -11.33 -52.92 66.81
C GLU A 190 -12.00 -52.85 68.20
N GLY A 191 -12.82 -51.81 68.44
CA GLY A 191 -13.50 -51.58 69.73
C GLY A 191 -14.84 -52.31 69.89
N SER A 192 -15.47 -52.75 68.79
CA SER A 192 -16.58 -53.68 68.85
C SER A 192 -16.01 -55.01 69.30
N GLY A 193 -16.21 -55.36 70.58
CA GLY A 193 -15.65 -56.56 71.21
C GLY A 193 -15.68 -57.73 70.25
N THR A 194 -14.48 -58.20 69.87
CA THR A 194 -14.32 -59.19 68.82
C THR A 194 -15.22 -60.40 69.09
N GLN A 195 -15.63 -61.12 68.04
CA GLN A 195 -16.38 -62.37 68.18
C GLN A 195 -15.75 -63.32 69.24
N GLN A 196 -14.42 -63.25 69.40
CA GLN A 196 -13.68 -63.94 70.46
C GLN A 196 -13.99 -63.47 71.89
N GLU A 197 -14.15 -62.17 72.15
CA GLU A 197 -14.55 -61.66 73.47
C GLU A 197 -16.00 -62.02 73.77
N ILE A 198 -16.88 -61.97 72.78
CA ILE A 198 -18.27 -62.44 72.89
C ILE A 198 -18.30 -63.94 73.20
N ASP A 199 -17.46 -64.75 72.54
CA ASP A 199 -17.40 -66.19 72.78
C ASP A 199 -16.76 -66.54 74.13
N LYS A 200 -15.76 -65.77 74.59
CA LYS A 200 -15.24 -65.88 75.97
C LYS A 200 -16.31 -65.54 77.00
N LEU A 201 -17.07 -64.46 76.79
CA LEU A 201 -18.16 -64.06 77.68
C LEU A 201 -19.28 -65.10 77.70
N LYS A 202 -19.66 -65.65 76.53
CA LYS A 202 -20.61 -66.77 76.45
C LYS A 202 -20.10 -67.97 77.24
N LYS A 203 -18.84 -68.37 77.05
CA LYS A 203 -18.25 -69.51 77.78
C LYS A 203 -18.25 -69.28 79.29
N ASN A 204 -17.93 -68.07 79.75
CA ASN A 204 -17.96 -67.70 81.16
C ASN A 204 -19.40 -67.71 81.72
N ILE A 205 -20.38 -67.21 80.97
CA ILE A 205 -21.79 -67.27 81.35
C ILE A 205 -22.26 -68.72 81.46
N TYR A 206 -21.93 -69.58 80.49
CA TYR A 206 -22.25 -71.02 80.53
C TYR A 206 -21.64 -71.71 81.76
N TRP A 207 -20.42 -71.36 82.14
CA TRP A 207 -19.78 -71.91 83.34
C TRP A 207 -20.47 -71.43 84.63
N LEU A 208 -20.82 -70.15 84.70
CA LEU A 208 -21.52 -69.55 85.85
C LEU A 208 -22.94 -70.12 86.03
N THR A 209 -23.71 -70.26 84.94
CA THR A 209 -25.07 -70.82 85.00
C THR A 209 -25.05 -72.32 85.32
N GLY A 210 -24.12 -73.09 84.76
CA GLY A 210 -23.91 -74.48 85.11
C GLY A 210 -23.54 -74.66 86.59
N GLY A 211 -22.62 -73.82 87.10
CA GLY A 211 -22.25 -73.80 88.52
C GLY A 211 -23.42 -73.44 89.44
N LEU A 212 -24.24 -72.45 89.06
CA LEU A 212 -25.45 -72.08 89.78
C LEU A 212 -26.48 -73.21 89.83
N ILE A 213 -26.70 -73.91 88.71
CA ILE A 213 -27.63 -75.06 88.64
C ILE A 213 -27.15 -76.21 89.55
N ILE A 214 -25.85 -76.52 89.52
CA ILE A 214 -25.27 -77.55 90.39
C ILE A 214 -25.39 -77.14 91.87
N SER A 215 -25.11 -75.88 92.20
CA SER A 215 -25.26 -75.36 93.56
C SER A 215 -26.72 -75.42 94.05
N LEU A 216 -27.69 -75.15 93.17
CA LEU A 216 -29.12 -75.28 93.46
C LEU A 216 -29.53 -76.74 93.67
N LEU A 217 -29.05 -77.66 92.83
CA LEU A 217 -29.31 -79.10 92.97
C LEU A 217 -28.72 -79.67 94.27
N LEU A 218 -27.50 -79.26 94.64
CA LEU A 218 -26.87 -79.66 95.91
C LEU A 218 -27.64 -79.11 97.13
N SER A 219 -28.26 -77.94 97.01
CA SER A 219 -29.10 -77.36 98.08
C SER A 219 -30.46 -78.04 98.24
N VAL A 220 -30.94 -78.77 97.24
CA VAL A 220 -32.23 -79.49 97.27
C VAL A 220 -32.05 -80.97 97.66
N SER A 221 -30.82 -81.49 97.63
CA SER A 221 -30.48 -82.88 97.96
C SER A 221 -30.06 -83.09 99.42
N ASN A 222 -30.25 -82.10 100.30
CA ASN A 222 -29.88 -82.14 101.72
C ASN A 222 -31.10 -81.93 102.62
#